data_AF-A0AAD7KKQ4-F1
#
_entry.id   AF-A0AAD7KKQ4-F1
#
_cell.length_a   1.000
_cell.length_b   1.000
_cell.length_c   1.000
_cell.angle_alpha   90.00
_cell.angle_beta   90.00
_cell.angle_gamma   90.00
#
_symmetry.space_group_name_H-M   'P 1'
#
loop_
_entity.id
_entity.type
_entity.pdbx_description
1 polymer ?
#
loop_
_entity_poly.entity_id
_entity_poly.type
_entity_poly.pdbx_seq_one_letter_code
_entity_poly.pdbx_strand_id
1 'polypeptide(L)' 'MSGSTGERSFADIITSIRYWVIHSITIPSLFIA' A
#
# COMPACT_ATOMS: atom_id res chain seq x y z
N MET A 1 21.56 7.57 16.69
CA MET A 1 21.08 7.01 15.41
C MET A 1 19.56 7.01 15.46
N SER A 2 18.88 7.77 14.60
CA SER A 2 17.43 7.63 14.46
C SER A 2 17.19 6.25 13.86
N GLY A 3 16.68 5.32 14.68
CA GLY A 3 16.43 3.94 14.28
C GLY A 3 15.23 3.85 13.33
N SER A 4 15.23 2.82 12.48
CA SER A 4 14.04 2.41 11.73
C SER A 4 12.85 2.26 12.67
N THR A 5 11.69 2.79 12.27
CA THR A 5 10.42 2.68 13.01
C THR A 5 9.86 1.26 13.04
N GLY A 6 10.45 0.33 12.29
CA GLY A 6 9.98 -1.05 12.16
C GLY A 6 8.82 -1.23 11.16
N GLU A 7 8.39 -0.14 10.53
CA GLU A 7 7.37 -0.17 9.48
C GLU A 7 7.94 -0.74 8.18
N ARG A 8 7.07 -1.36 7.39
CA ARG A 8 7.43 -1.76 6.03
C ARG A 8 7.62 -0.51 5.16
N SER A 9 8.70 -0.46 4.39
CA SER A 9 8.95 0.64 3.45
C SER A 9 7.78 0.82 2.49
N PHE A 10 7.42 2.08 2.21
CA PHE A 10 6.37 2.40 1.25
C PHE A 10 6.66 1.83 -0.14
N ALA A 11 7.92 1.89 -0.59
CA ALA A 11 8.34 1.33 -1.87
C ALA A 11 8.02 -0.17 -1.99
N ASP A 12 8.23 -0.93 -0.91
CA ASP A 12 7.91 -2.36 -0.87
C ASP A 12 6.40 -2.60 -0.87
N ILE A 13 5.62 -1.70 -0.29
CA ILE A 13 4.16 -1.77 -0.27
C ILE A 13 3.62 -1.57 -1.68
N ILE A 14 3.96 -0.47 -2.35
CA ILE A 14 3.41 -0.14 -3.69
C ILE A 14 3.94 -1.05 -4.80
N THR A 15 5.07 -1.74 -4.62
CA THR A 15 5.57 -2.72 -5.60
C THR A 15 5.00 -4.12 -5.38
N SER A 16 4.30 -4.35 -4.28
CA SER A 16 3.73 -5.66 -3.94
C SER A 16 2.48 -5.98 -4.77
N ILE A 17 2.43 -7.16 -5.37
CA ILE A 17 1.22 -7.69 -6.04
C ILE A 17 0.02 -7.71 -5.09
N ARG A 18 0.22 -8.10 -3.82
CA ARG A 18 -0.86 -8.14 -2.81
C ARG A 18 -1.48 -6.76 -2.60
N TYR A 19 -0.67 -5.69 -2.61
CA TYR A 19 -1.16 -4.33 -2.49
C TYR A 19 -2.10 -4.00 -3.66
N TRP A 20 -1.67 -4.26 -4.90
CA TRP A 20 -2.47 -3.98 -6.09
C TRP A 20 -3.71 -4.87 -6.23
N VAL A 21 -3.65 -6.15 -5.85
CA VAL A 21 -4.84 -7.03 -5.87
C VAL A 21 -5.96 -6.46 -4.99
N ILE A 22 -5.63 -5.90 -3.82
CA ILE A 22 -6.63 -5.29 -2.92
C ILE A 22 -7.03 -3.90 -3.44
N HIS A 23 -6.04 -3.06 -3.76
CA HIS A 23 -6.26 -1.64 -4.05
C HIS A 23 -6.86 -1.39 -5.44
N SER A 24 -6.75 -2.35 -6.37
CA SER A 24 -7.44 -2.29 -7.67
C SER A 24 -8.96 -2.33 -7.56
N ILE A 25 -9.51 -2.79 -6.44
CA ILE A 25 -10.96 -2.80 -6.17
C ILE A 25 -11.31 -1.65 -5.22
N THR A 26 -10.61 -1.53 -4.10
CA THR A 26 -10.98 -0.57 -3.05
C THR A 26 -10.78 0.89 -3.47
N ILE A 27 -9.73 1.21 -4.23
CA ILE A 27 -9.49 2.59 -4.69
C ILE A 27 -10.62 3.04 -5.63
N PRO A 28 -10.95 2.34 -6.73
CA PRO A 28 -12.07 2.75 -7.59
C PRO A 28 -13.42 2.82 -6.84
N SER A 29 -13.70 1.91 -5.90
CA SER A 29 -14.94 1.95 -5.11
C SER A 29 -15.10 3.23 -4.30
N LEU A 30 -14.01 3.80 -3.76
CA LEU A 30 -14.05 5.08 -3.04
C LEU A 30 -14.38 6.27 -3.95
N PHE A 31 -14.08 6.18 -5.24
CA PHE A 31 -14.37 7.24 -6.21
C PHE A 31 -15.77 7.14 -6.84
N ILE A 32 -16.44 6.00 -6.72
CA ILE A 32 -17.77 5.75 -7.31
C ILE A 32 -18.90 5.90 -6.27
N ALA A 33 -18.59 5.82 -4.97
CA ALA A 33 -19.54 5.98 -3.88
C ALA A 33 -20.06 7.42 -3.70
#